data_AF-A0A7S2XH79-F1
#
_entry.id   AF-A0A7S2XH79-F1
#
_cell.length_a   1.000
_cell.length_b   1.000
_cell.length_c   1.000
_cell.angle_alpha   90.00
_cell.angle_beta   90.00
_cell.angle_gamma   90.00
#
_symmetry.space_group_name_H-M   'P 1'
#
loop_
_entity.id
_entity.type
_entity.pdbx_description
1 polymer ?
#
loop_
_entity_poly.entity_id
_entity_poly.type
_entity_poly.pdbx_seq_one_letter_code
_entity_poly.pdbx_strand_id
1 'polypeptide(L)'
;EMMLKDPNVIAHHPVNDVVVAKAKDQEEQKSIVANFEVGRWQIERKEVVLRDVTATLSNAKVYEGILNSEEVKVTEFTVPSKEQKKLHAELEEVSNLRHTRLLLFLAVYFEKDKVGVITERVKRTSLQSHLLDKKVVLEWDTM
;
A
#
# COMPACT_ATOMS: atom_id res chain seq x y z
N GLU A 1 -15.92 -17.68 52.10
CA GLU A 1 -16.44 -16.67 51.15
C GLU A 1 -16.44 -17.23 49.75
N MET A 2 -17.63 -17.37 49.15
CA MET A 2 -17.80 -17.67 47.73
C MET A 2 -18.01 -16.35 47.00
N MET A 3 -17.07 -15.96 46.14
CA MET A 3 -17.31 -14.90 45.16
C MET A 3 -17.82 -15.52 43.86
N LEU A 4 -19.07 -15.18 43.53
CA LEU A 4 -19.70 -15.42 42.24
C LEU A 4 -18.95 -14.66 41.15
N LYS A 5 -18.61 -15.34 40.05
CA LYS A 5 -18.10 -14.71 38.83
C LYS A 5 -19.29 -14.20 38.00
N ASP A 6 -19.26 -12.92 37.63
CA ASP A 6 -20.22 -12.29 36.72
C ASP A 6 -20.26 -13.02 35.36
N PRO A 7 -21.43 -13.45 34.85
CA PRO A 7 -21.53 -14.22 33.62
C PRO A 7 -21.61 -13.37 32.33
N ASN A 8 -21.19 -12.10 32.35
CA ASN A 8 -21.42 -11.18 31.22
C ASN A 8 -20.15 -10.50 30.67
N VAL A 9 -19.04 -11.25 30.58
CA VAL A 9 -17.93 -10.86 29.71
C VAL A 9 -18.20 -11.48 28.35
N ILE A 10 -18.80 -10.69 27.45
CA ILE A 10 -18.88 -11.03 26.02
C ILE A 10 -17.43 -11.13 25.54
N ALA A 11 -16.95 -12.36 25.36
CA ALA A 11 -15.67 -12.62 24.74
C ALA A 11 -15.73 -12.05 23.31
N HIS A 12 -15.06 -10.92 23.09
CA HIS A 12 -14.83 -10.36 21.76
C HIS A 12 -14.18 -11.45 20.91
N HIS A 13 -14.99 -12.11 20.08
CA HIS A 13 -14.50 -13.14 19.18
C HIS A 13 -13.68 -12.44 18.08
N PRO A 14 -12.40 -12.82 17.87
CA PRO A 14 -11.50 -12.18 16.92
C PRO A 14 -12.01 -12.25 15.47
N VAL A 15 -12.97 -13.14 15.19
CA VAL A 15 -13.63 -13.28 13.88
C VAL A 15 -14.35 -11.99 13.46
N ASN A 16 -15.01 -11.29 14.39
CA ASN A 16 -15.72 -10.05 14.06
C ASN A 16 -14.75 -8.93 13.72
N ASP A 17 -13.62 -8.84 14.43
CA ASP A 17 -12.61 -7.80 14.18
C ASP A 17 -11.92 -7.99 12.83
N VAL A 18 -11.66 -9.24 12.42
CA VAL A 18 -11.09 -9.57 11.11
C VAL A 18 -12.06 -9.25 9.97
N VAL A 19 -13.35 -9.55 10.13
CA VAL A 19 -14.37 -9.23 9.11
C VAL A 19 -14.55 -7.73 8.97
N VAL A 20 -14.59 -7.00 10.09
CA VAL A 20 -14.67 -5.53 10.09
C VAL A 20 -13.41 -4.90 9.49
N ALA A 21 -12.23 -5.43 9.77
CA ALA A 21 -10.99 -4.96 9.15
C ALA A 21 -10.98 -5.20 7.64
N LYS A 22 -11.42 -6.38 7.16
CA LYS A 22 -11.52 -6.67 5.72
C LYS A 22 -12.50 -5.75 5.00
N ALA A 23 -13.65 -5.45 5.60
CA ALA A 23 -14.63 -4.54 5.02
C ALA A 23 -14.08 -3.10 4.93
N LYS A 24 -13.38 -2.63 5.97
CA LYS A 24 -12.72 -1.33 6.00
C LYS A 24 -11.62 -1.21 4.95
N ASP A 25 -10.75 -2.21 4.82
CA ASP A 25 -9.66 -2.23 3.83
C ASP A 25 -10.23 -2.18 2.39
N GLN A 26 -11.33 -2.88 2.11
CA GLN A 26 -11.99 -2.84 0.80
C GLN A 26 -12.67 -1.50 0.49
N GLU A 27 -13.24 -0.84 1.49
CA GLU A 27 -13.89 0.46 1.31
C GLU A 27 -12.87 1.59 1.14
N GLU A 28 -11.76 1.54 1.88
CA GLU A 28 -10.62 2.46 1.73
C GLU A 28 -9.95 2.32 0.36
N GLN A 29 -9.74 1.09 -0.13
CA GLN A 29 -9.23 0.88 -1.50
C GLN A 29 -10.20 1.40 -2.57
N LYS A 30 -11.50 1.21 -2.40
CA LYS A 30 -12.51 1.73 -3.35
C LYS A 30 -12.53 3.26 -3.37
N SER A 31 -12.43 3.92 -2.21
CA SER A 31 -12.40 5.39 -2.14
C SER A 31 -11.14 5.95 -2.76
N ILE A 32 -9.98 5.32 -2.53
CA ILE A 32 -8.73 5.71 -3.18
C ILE A 32 -8.90 5.61 -4.69
N VAL A 33 -9.32 4.45 -5.23
CA VAL A 33 -9.51 4.26 -6.68
C VAL A 33 -10.47 5.28 -7.29
N ALA A 34 -11.54 5.67 -6.60
CA ALA A 34 -12.50 6.66 -7.09
C ALA A 34 -11.87 8.05 -7.35
N ASN A 35 -10.78 8.38 -6.65
CA ASN A 35 -10.04 9.63 -6.80
C ASN A 35 -8.99 9.61 -7.93
N PHE A 36 -8.87 8.48 -8.64
CA PHE A 36 -8.00 8.33 -9.81
C PHE A 36 -8.81 8.10 -11.08
N GLU A 37 -8.43 8.80 -12.15
CA GLU A 37 -9.05 8.63 -13.45
C GLU A 37 -8.79 7.23 -14.01
N VAL A 38 -9.87 6.48 -14.28
CA VAL A 38 -9.78 5.13 -14.83
C VAL A 38 -9.08 5.18 -16.20
N GLY A 39 -8.02 4.39 -16.36
CA GLY A 39 -7.24 4.31 -17.59
C GLY A 39 -6.11 5.35 -17.73
N ARG A 40 -6.05 6.38 -16.86
CA ARG A 40 -4.94 7.32 -16.83
C ARG A 40 -3.94 6.95 -15.74
N TRP A 41 -3.05 6.02 -16.08
CA TRP A 41 -2.00 5.53 -15.17
C TRP A 41 -0.65 6.23 -15.36
N GLN A 42 -0.48 7.02 -16.43
CA GLN A 42 0.71 7.84 -16.64
C GLN A 42 0.41 9.31 -16.33
N ILE A 43 1.24 9.91 -15.48
CA ILE A 43 1.13 11.30 -15.05
C ILE A 43 2.45 12.04 -15.30
N GLU A 44 2.40 13.36 -15.24
CA GLU A 44 3.59 14.19 -15.18
C GLU A 44 4.17 14.22 -13.76
N ARG A 45 5.50 14.32 -13.65
CA ARG A 45 6.19 14.41 -12.35
C ARG A 45 5.61 15.48 -11.43
N LYS A 46 5.21 16.63 -11.98
CA LYS A 46 4.70 17.78 -11.22
C LYS A 46 3.34 17.54 -10.56
N GLU A 47 2.60 16.52 -10.99
CA GLU A 47 1.28 16.18 -10.45
C GLU A 47 1.36 15.52 -9.07
N VAL A 48 2.53 14.97 -8.71
CA VAL A 48 2.77 14.38 -7.39
C VAL A 48 3.72 15.24 -6.56
N VAL A 49 3.29 15.56 -5.33
CA VAL A 49 4.11 16.26 -4.35
C VAL A 49 4.86 15.22 -3.51
N LEU A 50 6.19 15.21 -3.58
CA LEU A 50 7.00 14.36 -2.69
C LEU A 50 7.20 15.06 -1.34
N ARG A 51 7.07 14.30 -0.26
CA ARG A 51 7.31 14.72 1.11
C ARG A 51 8.59 14.05 1.63
N ASP A 52 8.50 13.30 2.71
CA ASP A 52 9.64 12.70 3.41
C ASP A 52 10.18 11.46 2.69
N VAL A 53 11.50 11.30 2.71
CA VAL A 53 12.16 10.06 2.28
C VAL A 53 11.99 9.02 3.39
N THR A 54 11.35 7.91 3.08
CA THR A 54 11.14 6.80 4.02
C THR A 54 12.17 5.70 3.89
N ALA A 55 12.76 5.54 2.69
CA ALA A 55 13.84 4.59 2.47
C ALA A 55 14.73 5.02 1.29
N THR A 56 16.00 4.61 1.35
CA THR A 56 16.95 4.73 0.22
C THR A 56 17.52 3.35 -0.06
N LEU A 57 17.40 2.93 -1.32
CA LEU A 57 17.92 1.69 -1.88
C LEU A 57 19.05 2.02 -2.86
N SER A 58 19.81 1.01 -3.32
CA SER A 58 20.94 1.21 -4.22
C SER A 58 20.58 1.90 -5.54
N ASN A 59 19.37 1.67 -6.05
CA ASN A 59 18.87 2.23 -7.31
C ASN A 59 17.54 2.97 -7.17
N ALA A 60 17.05 3.20 -5.95
CA ALA A 60 15.75 3.82 -5.74
C ALA A 60 15.68 4.64 -4.45
N LYS A 61 14.78 5.62 -4.43
CA LYS A 61 14.38 6.33 -3.21
C LYS A 61 12.87 6.22 -3.04
N VAL A 62 12.46 5.97 -1.81
CA VAL A 62 11.06 5.81 -1.44
C VAL A 62 10.63 7.05 -0.66
N TYR A 63 9.52 7.65 -1.06
CA TYR A 63 8.97 8.85 -0.48
C TYR A 63 7.53 8.62 -0.03
N GLU A 64 7.11 9.33 1.01
CA GLU A 64 5.71 9.71 1.17
C GLU A 64 5.36 10.79 0.13
N GLY A 65 4.14 10.78 -0.37
CA GLY A 65 3.70 11.78 -1.35
C GLY A 65 2.21 12.07 -1.28
N ILE A 66 1.80 13.05 -2.08
CA ILE A 66 0.40 13.43 -2.27
C ILE A 66 0.09 13.51 -3.76
N LEU A 67 -0.99 12.86 -4.16
CA LEU A 67 -1.55 12.88 -5.51
C LEU A 67 -3.07 12.93 -5.42
N ASN A 68 -3.72 13.89 -6.11
CA ASN A 68 -5.17 14.11 -6.04
C ASN A 68 -5.73 14.19 -4.61
N SER A 69 -5.00 14.87 -3.71
CA SER A 69 -5.31 14.97 -2.27
C SER A 69 -5.25 13.66 -1.46
N GLU A 70 -4.83 12.55 -2.07
CA GLU A 70 -4.62 11.27 -1.41
C GLU A 70 -3.15 11.08 -0.99
N GLU A 71 -2.95 10.43 0.16
CA GLU A 71 -1.62 10.02 0.60
C GLU A 71 -1.16 8.79 -0.17
N VAL A 72 0.01 8.90 -0.80
CA VAL A 72 0.57 7.87 -1.66
C VAL A 72 2.00 7.55 -1.28
N LYS A 73 2.46 6.38 -1.70
CA LYS A 73 3.86 6.01 -1.64
C LYS A 73 4.48 6.14 -3.02
N VAL A 74 5.62 6.82 -3.11
CA VAL A 74 6.32 7.01 -4.38
C VAL A 74 7.68 6.34 -4.31
N THR A 75 7.91 5.37 -5.18
CA THR A 75 9.24 4.76 -5.35
C THR A 75 9.86 5.29 -6.64
N GLU A 76 10.85 6.16 -6.50
CA GLU A 76 11.60 6.74 -7.62
C GLU A 76 12.84 5.91 -7.89
N PHE A 77 12.87 5.24 -9.04
CA PHE A 77 13.98 4.44 -9.53
C PHE A 77 14.87 5.28 -10.46
N THR A 78 16.17 5.06 -10.39
CA THR A 78 17.10 5.49 -11.45
C THR A 78 17.11 4.42 -12.54
N VAL A 79 16.50 4.72 -13.68
CA VAL A 79 16.38 3.79 -14.82
C VAL A 79 16.85 4.51 -16.08
N PRO A 80 17.89 4.01 -16.77
CA PRO A 80 18.37 4.62 -18.01
C PRO A 80 17.25 4.74 -19.04
N SER A 81 17.19 5.87 -19.74
CA SER A 81 16.16 6.16 -20.74
C SER A 81 15.94 5.04 -21.77
N LYS A 82 16.99 4.28 -22.14
CA LYS A 82 16.91 3.16 -23.09
C LYS A 82 16.10 1.97 -22.57
N GLU A 83 16.05 1.78 -21.25
CA GLU A 83 15.34 0.67 -20.60
C GLU A 83 13.89 1.03 -20.28
N GLN A 84 13.56 2.33 -20.23
CA GLN A 84 12.22 2.80 -19.86
C GLN A 84 11.13 2.36 -20.82
N LYS A 85 11.43 2.16 -22.12
CA LYS A 85 10.42 1.70 -23.08
C LYS A 85 9.89 0.31 -22.73
N LYS A 86 10.75 -0.59 -22.26
CA LYS A 86 10.34 -1.94 -21.83
C LYS A 86 9.52 -1.85 -20.55
N LEU A 87 9.99 -1.05 -19.60
CA LEU A 87 9.30 -0.82 -18.32
C LEU A 87 7.91 -0.21 -18.53
N HIS A 88 7.76 0.70 -19.50
CA HIS A 88 6.47 1.30 -19.86
C HIS A 88 5.44 0.24 -20.25
N ALA A 89 5.80 -0.68 -21.16
CA ALA A 89 4.92 -1.78 -21.55
C ALA A 89 4.57 -2.72 -20.38
N GLU A 90 5.54 -3.03 -19.51
CA GLU A 90 5.28 -3.84 -18.31
C GLU A 90 4.31 -3.13 -17.34
N LEU A 91 4.47 -1.80 -17.17
CA LEU A 91 3.60 -1.01 -16.30
C LEU A 91 2.21 -0.79 -16.87
N GLU A 92 2.04 -0.79 -18.20
CA GLU A 92 0.73 -0.77 -18.84
C GLU A 92 -0.09 -2.00 -18.44
N GLU A 93 0.51 -3.19 -18.47
CA GLU A 93 -0.14 -4.42 -18.02
C GLU A 93 -0.45 -4.39 -16.51
N VAL A 94 0.52 -3.95 -15.69
CA VAL A 94 0.34 -3.80 -14.23
C VAL A 94 -0.77 -2.80 -13.91
N SER A 95 -0.96 -1.77 -14.74
CA SER A 95 -1.98 -0.75 -14.53
C SER A 95 -3.40 -1.30 -14.51
N ASN A 96 -3.63 -2.47 -15.12
CA ASN A 96 -4.93 -3.15 -15.17
C ASN A 96 -5.14 -4.12 -13.99
N LEU A 97 -4.11 -4.42 -13.20
CA LEU A 97 -4.22 -5.34 -12.07
C LEU A 97 -4.93 -4.67 -10.89
N ARG A 98 -6.09 -5.20 -10.51
CA ARG A 98 -6.87 -4.74 -9.35
C ARG A 98 -7.33 -5.92 -8.53
N HIS A 99 -6.85 -6.00 -7.28
CA HIS A 99 -7.26 -7.05 -6.35
C HIS A 99 -7.03 -6.61 -4.90
N THR A 100 -7.95 -6.96 -4.00
CA THR A 100 -7.96 -6.51 -2.58
C THR A 100 -6.68 -6.86 -1.79
N ARG A 101 -5.98 -7.92 -2.18
CA ARG A 101 -4.75 -8.40 -1.52
C ARG A 101 -3.46 -8.03 -2.26
N LEU A 102 -3.55 -7.22 -3.31
CA LEU A 102 -2.39 -6.69 -4.02
C LEU A 102 -2.23 -5.23 -3.64
N LEU A 103 -0.97 -4.81 -3.50
CA LEU A 103 -0.65 -3.41 -3.38
C LEU A 103 -1.13 -2.68 -4.64
N LEU A 104 -1.99 -1.70 -4.45
CA LEU A 104 -2.61 -0.99 -5.55
C LEU A 104 -1.60 -0.07 -6.23
N PHE A 105 -1.31 -0.36 -7.50
CA PHE A 105 -0.63 0.56 -8.41
C PHE A 105 -1.62 1.65 -8.86
N LEU A 106 -1.23 2.91 -8.66
CA LEU A 106 -2.07 4.07 -8.94
C LEU A 106 -1.61 4.77 -10.23
N ALA A 107 -0.32 5.10 -10.30
CA ALA A 107 0.23 5.84 -11.42
C ALA A 107 1.75 5.66 -11.57
N VAL A 108 2.29 6.15 -12.68
CA VAL A 108 3.73 6.29 -12.93
C VAL A 108 4.02 7.65 -13.57
N TYR A 109 5.21 8.19 -13.29
CA TYR A 109 5.82 9.23 -14.13
C TYR A 109 7.18 8.78 -14.67
N PHE A 110 7.55 9.32 -15.82
CA PHE A 110 8.87 9.17 -16.44
C PHE A 110 9.52 10.55 -16.55
N GLU A 111 10.74 10.70 -16.02
CA GLU A 111 11.48 11.96 -16.07
C GLU A 111 12.98 11.69 -16.31
N LYS A 112 13.46 11.94 -17.53
CA LYS A 112 14.85 11.69 -17.93
C LYS A 112 15.28 10.25 -17.61
N ASP A 113 16.16 10.04 -16.63
CA ASP A 113 16.61 8.71 -16.16
C ASP A 113 15.96 8.30 -14.84
N LYS A 114 14.78 8.86 -14.54
CA LYS A 114 13.98 8.54 -13.35
C LYS A 114 12.62 8.02 -13.72
N VAL A 115 12.16 7.03 -12.98
CA VAL A 115 10.80 6.49 -13.07
C VAL A 115 10.21 6.44 -11.68
N GLY A 116 9.10 7.15 -11.46
CA GLY A 116 8.40 7.15 -10.18
C GLY A 116 7.16 6.28 -10.25
N VAL A 117 7.16 5.18 -9.52
CA VAL A 117 6.01 4.30 -9.36
C VAL A 117 5.23 4.73 -8.12
N ILE A 118 3.94 5.00 -8.29
CA ILE A 118 3.06 5.52 -7.25
C ILE A 118 2.06 4.44 -6.88
N THR A 119 2.00 4.11 -5.60
CA THR A 119 1.09 3.10 -5.05
C THR A 119 0.29 3.69 -3.89
N GLU A 120 -0.76 2.97 -3.48
CA GLU A 120 -1.43 3.27 -2.22
C GLU A 120 -0.43 3.31 -1.05
N ARG A 121 -0.74 4.16 -0.05
CA ARG A 121 0.00 4.17 1.20
C ARG A 121 -0.50 3.05 2.10
N VAL A 122 0.38 2.11 2.44
CA VAL A 122 0.09 1.08 3.44
C VAL A 122 0.51 1.58 4.83
N LYS A 123 -0.44 1.68 5.74
CA LYS A 123 -0.20 2.12 7.14
C LYS A 123 0.65 1.13 7.95
N ARG A 124 0.66 -0.14 7.57
CA ARG A 124 1.43 -1.20 8.24
C ARG A 124 2.87 -1.25 7.71
N THR A 125 3.79 -1.66 8.58
CA THR A 125 5.20 -1.88 8.22
C THR A 125 5.35 -3.08 7.30
N SER A 126 6.56 -3.31 6.78
CA SER A 126 6.83 -4.51 5.97
C SER A 126 6.48 -5.78 6.74
N LEU A 127 6.01 -6.82 6.05
CA LEU A 127 5.72 -8.11 6.69
C LEU A 127 6.94 -8.62 7.44
N GLN A 128 8.14 -8.47 6.89
CA GLN A 128 9.38 -8.85 7.58
C GLN A 128 9.55 -8.10 8.91
N SER A 129 9.38 -6.79 8.92
CA SER A 129 9.45 -5.99 10.15
C SER A 129 8.39 -6.41 11.16
N HIS A 130 7.18 -6.72 10.68
CA HIS A 130 6.08 -7.21 11.51
C HIS A 130 6.38 -8.58 12.13
N LEU A 131 6.93 -9.52 11.35
CA LEU A 131 7.31 -10.86 11.82
C LEU A 131 8.50 -10.84 12.78
N LEU A 132 9.39 -9.84 12.67
CA LEU A 132 10.54 -9.68 13.55
C LEU A 132 10.21 -8.92 14.85
N ASP A 133 9.04 -8.28 14.93
CA ASP A 133 8.59 -7.62 16.14
C ASP A 133 8.14 -8.66 17.16
N LYS A 134 8.93 -8.82 18.24
CA LYS A 134 8.65 -9.76 19.33
C LYS A 134 7.36 -9.45 20.09
N LYS A 135 6.76 -8.27 19.89
CA LYS A 135 5.47 -7.90 20.48
C LYS A 135 4.29 -8.47 19.70
N VAL A 136 4.50 -8.87 18.45
CA VAL A 136 3.47 -9.47 17.62
C VAL A 136 3.33 -10.94 18.00
N VAL A 137 2.14 -11.33 18.47
CA VAL A 137 1.78 -12.73 18.72
C VAL A 137 0.98 -13.21 17.51
N LEU A 138 1.53 -14.19 16.80
CA LEU A 138 0.85 -14.89 15.72
C LEU A 138 0.29 -16.18 16.29
N GLU A 139 -1.03 -16.24 16.43
CA GLU A 139 -1.71 -17.47 16.81
C GLU A 139 -1.83 -18.36 15.58
N TRP A 140 -1.31 -19.59 15.69
CA TRP A 140 -1.53 -20.63 14.70
C TRP A 140 -2.81 -21.36 15.11
N ASP A 141 -3.83 -21.27 14.27
CA ASP A 141 -5.02 -22.10 14.42
C ASP A 141 -4.63 -23.52 13.97
N THR A 142 -4.20 -24.35 14.92
CA THR A 142 -3.95 -25.77 14.68
C THR A 142 -5.30 -26.47 14.58
N MET A 143 -5.90 -26.43 13.38
CA MET A 143 -6.95 -27.37 13.01
C MET A 143 -6.38 -28.78 12.85
#